data_AF-A0A3M1YG55-F1
#
_entry.id   AF-A0A3M1YG55-F1
#
_cell.length_a   1.000
_cell.length_b   1.000
_cell.length_c   1.000
_cell.angle_alpha   90.00
_cell.angle_beta   90.00
_cell.angle_gamma   90.00
#
_symmetry.space_group_name_H-M   'P 1'
#
loop_
_entity.id
_entity.type
_entity.pdbx_description
1 polymer ?
#
loop_
_entity_poly.entity_id
_entity_poly.type
_entity_poly.pdbx_seq_one_letter_code
_entity_poly.pdbx_strand_id
1 'polypeptide(L)'
;MQKNYIFLIIVMVFTIIFAYQNMSVININLLFWKFEASAFVILIIAFVLGGLSGLLVSMPMYFKHRKEVNKLQKQIAHLSEEKKKLELSQKTSAPDINRPEDKQ
;
A
#
# COMPACT_ATOMS: atom_id res chain seq x y z
N MET A 1 -8.50 24.20 -5.20
CA MET A 1 -7.43 24.47 -4.22
C MET A 1 -7.95 25.16 -2.95
N GLN A 2 -8.61 26.33 -3.01
CA GLN A 2 -9.03 27.05 -1.78
C GLN A 2 -10.16 26.39 -0.96
N LYS A 3 -11.08 25.65 -1.60
CA LYS A 3 -12.17 24.93 -0.93
C LYS A 3 -11.69 23.90 0.11
N ASN A 4 -10.49 23.35 -0.09
CA ASN A 4 -9.90 22.36 0.81
C ASN A 4 -9.51 22.99 2.16
N TYR A 5 -9.03 24.23 2.16
CA TYR A 5 -8.67 24.95 3.38
C TYR A 5 -9.91 25.35 4.19
N ILE A 6 -10.96 25.82 3.51
CA ILE A 6 -12.25 26.11 4.17
C ILE A 6 -12.80 24.86 4.84
N PHE A 7 -12.74 23.70 4.16
CA PHE A 7 -13.18 22.43 4.71
C PHE A 7 -12.35 22.03 5.94
N LEU A 8 -11.03 22.14 5.87
CA LEU A 8 -10.15 21.85 7.01
C LEU A 8 -10.44 22.74 8.22
N ILE A 9 -10.70 24.03 8.01
CA ILE A 9 -11.07 24.96 9.08
C ILE A 9 -12.39 24.54 9.72
N ILE A 10 -13.41 24.19 8.93
CA ILE A 10 -14.70 23.72 9.45
C ILE A 10 -14.52 22.46 10.30
N VAL A 11 -13.76 21.48 9.79
CA VAL A 11 -13.47 20.24 10.52
C VAL A 11 -12.70 20.52 11.80
N MET A 12 -11.73 21.45 11.78
CA MET A 12 -10.97 21.84 12.96
C MET A 12 -11.86 22.47 14.03
N VAL A 13 -12.70 23.44 13.67
CA VAL A 13 -13.64 24.07 14.60
C VAL A 13 -14.61 23.04 15.17
N PHE A 14 -15.15 22.17 14.33
CA PHE A 14 -16.04 21.08 14.77
C PHE A 14 -15.34 20.16 15.78
N THR A 15 -14.08 19.79 15.51
CA THR A 15 -13.28 18.93 16.40
C THR A 15 -13.05 19.59 17.76
N ILE A 16 -12.76 20.89 17.79
CA ILE A 16 -12.57 21.64 19.05
C ILE A 16 -13.87 21.67 19.86
N ILE A 17 -15.00 21.99 19.22
CA ILE A 17 -16.31 22.01 19.87
C ILE A 17 -16.67 20.62 20.41
N PHE A 18 -16.47 19.59 19.59
CA PHE A 18 -16.69 18.20 19.98
C PHE A 18 -15.82 17.82 21.18
N ALA A 19 -14.53 18.14 21.16
CA ALA A 19 -13.63 17.88 22.28
C ALA A 19 -14.10 18.56 23.55
N TYR A 20 -14.42 19.86 23.48
CA TYR A 20 -14.88 20.65 24.60
C TYR A 20 -16.18 20.12 25.22
N GLN A 21 -17.18 19.81 24.39
CA GLN A 21 -18.46 19.26 24.86
C GLN A 21 -18.32 17.87 25.49
N ASN A 22 -17.29 17.11 25.08
CA ASN A 22 -17.01 15.76 25.59
C ASN A 22 -15.88 15.73 26.63
N MET A 23 -15.56 16.87 27.26
CA MET A 23 -14.62 16.95 28.39
C MET A 23 -15.20 16.41 29.70
N SER A 24 -16.46 15.95 29.72
CA SER A 24 -17.07 15.32 30.89
C SER A 24 -16.22 14.13 31.37
N VAL A 25 -15.81 14.20 32.64
CA VAL A 25 -15.05 13.14 33.32
C VAL A 25 -16.00 11.99 33.63
N ILE A 26 -15.66 10.81 33.14
CA ILE A 26 -16.42 9.58 33.35
C ILE A 26 -15.58 8.56 34.11
N ASN A 27 -16.27 7.70 34.86
CA ASN A 27 -15.66 6.56 35.53
C ASN A 27 -15.53 5.40 34.55
N ILE A 28 -14.31 4.89 34.40
CA ILE A 28 -14.00 3.81 33.46
C ILE A 28 -13.60 2.58 34.24
N ASN A 29 -14.28 1.47 33.95
CA ASN A 29 -13.99 0.16 34.53
C ASN A 29 -13.51 -0.77 33.41
N LEU A 30 -12.20 -0.98 33.32
CA LEU A 30 -11.51 -1.77 32.29
C LEU A 30 -10.94 -3.04 32.92
N LEU A 31 -11.64 -4.17 32.83
CA LEU A 31 -11.27 -5.47 33.43
C LEU A 31 -10.85 -5.34 34.91
N PHE A 32 -9.56 -5.07 35.18
CA PHE A 32 -8.96 -4.93 36.51
C PHE A 32 -8.58 -3.48 36.86
N TRP A 33 -8.72 -2.54 35.94
CA TRP A 33 -8.37 -1.14 36.12
C TRP A 33 -9.60 -0.26 36.25
N LYS A 34 -9.53 0.68 37.18
CA LYS A 34 -10.54 1.71 37.38
C LYS A 34 -9.86 3.06 37.43
N PHE A 35 -10.31 3.99 36.61
CA PHE A 35 -9.78 5.35 36.58
C PHE A 35 -10.79 6.31 36.00
N GLU A 36 -10.55 7.59 36.25
CA GLU A 36 -11.37 8.68 35.73
C GLU A 36 -10.63 9.36 34.59
N ALA A 37 -11.32 9.55 33.47
CA ALA A 37 -10.81 10.32 32.35
C ALA A 37 -11.98 10.95 31.59
N SER A 38 -11.71 11.97 30.77
CA SER A 38 -12.74 12.51 29.90
C SER A 38 -13.09 11.53 28.79
N ALA A 39 -14.37 11.49 28.42
CA ALA A 39 -14.85 10.63 27.33
C ALA A 39 -14.07 10.87 26.03
N PHE A 40 -13.76 12.13 25.71
CA PHE A 40 -12.96 12.51 24.57
C PHE A 40 -11.58 11.83 24.55
N VAL A 41 -10.84 11.85 25.66
CA VAL A 41 -9.49 11.27 25.74
C VAL A 41 -9.53 9.77 25.45
N ILE A 42 -10.53 9.07 25.98
CA ILE A 42 -10.70 7.62 25.74
C ILE A 42 -11.00 7.33 24.28
N LEU A 43 -11.87 8.10 23.64
CA LEU A 43 -12.18 7.94 22.22
C LEU A 43 -10.94 8.12 21.35
N ILE A 44 -10.10 9.11 21.65
CA ILE A 44 -8.83 9.31 20.92
C ILE A 44 -7.89 8.12 21.11
N ILE A 45 -7.70 7.65 22.35
CA ILE A 45 -6.84 6.49 22.62
C ILE A 45 -7.35 5.24 21.88
N ALA A 46 -8.65 4.96 21.97
CA ALA A 46 -9.26 3.82 21.30
C ALA A 46 -9.14 3.92 19.77
N PHE A 47 -9.36 5.10 19.19
CA PHE A 47 -9.22 5.35 17.76
C PHE A 47 -7.78 5.12 17.29
N VAL A 48 -6.80 5.66 18.01
CA VAL A 48 -5.37 5.48 17.72
C VAL A 48 -5.01 4.00 17.81
N LEU A 49 -5.36 3.32 18.90
CA LEU A 49 -5.08 1.89 19.07
C LEU A 49 -5.74 1.04 17.99
N GLY A 50 -6.99 1.34 17.61
CA GLY A 50 -7.69 0.68 16.51
C GLY A 50 -6.99 0.88 15.16
N GLY A 51 -6.58 2.11 14.85
CA GLY A 51 -5.81 2.45 13.66
C GLY A 51 -4.46 1.72 13.60
N LEU A 52 -3.69 1.76 14.70
CA LEU A 52 -2.43 1.01 14.80
C LEU A 52 -2.66 -0.49 14.61
N SER A 53 -3.66 -1.06 15.28
CA SER A 53 -4.00 -2.47 15.15
C SER A 53 -4.35 -2.83 13.71
N GLY A 54 -5.14 -1.99 13.02
CA GLY A 54 -5.46 -2.16 11.61
C GLY A 54 -4.24 -2.13 10.69
N LEU A 55 -3.28 -1.23 10.96
CA LEU A 55 -2.00 -1.17 10.24
C LEU A 55 -1.16 -2.43 10.48
N LEU A 56 -1.07 -2.89 11.73
CA LEU A 56 -0.34 -4.10 12.10
C LEU A 56 -0.93 -5.33 11.38
N VAL A 57 -2.25 -5.46 11.36
CA VAL A 57 -2.95 -6.55 10.66
C VAL A 57 -2.75 -6.46 9.14
N SER A 58 -2.64 -5.26 8.58
CA SER A 58 -2.44 -5.04 7.14
C SER A 58 -0.99 -5.27 6.67
N MET A 59 -0.01 -5.18 7.57
CA MET A 59 1.42 -5.34 7.27
C MET A 59 1.79 -6.65 6.53
N PRO A 60 1.36 -7.86 6.96
CA PRO A 60 1.71 -9.10 6.27
C PRO A 60 1.18 -9.17 4.83
N MET A 61 0.00 -8.60 4.58
CA MET A 61 -0.60 -8.55 3.25
C MET A 61 0.26 -7.69 2.30
N TYR A 62 0.72 -6.53 2.77
CA TYR A 62 1.62 -5.67 2.01
C TYR A 62 2.92 -6.39 1.61
N PHE A 63 3.54 -7.14 2.52
CA PHE A 63 4.75 -7.90 2.21
C PHE A 63 4.51 -9.04 1.21
N LYS A 64 3.38 -9.73 1.32
CA LYS A 64 3.01 -10.79 0.37
C LYS A 64 2.87 -10.22 -1.04
N HIS A 65 2.13 -9.13 -1.20
CA HIS A 65 1.98 -8.46 -2.50
C HIS A 65 3.31 -7.95 -3.05
N ARG A 66 4.17 -7.36 -2.22
CA ARG A 66 5.49 -6.91 -2.67
C ARG A 66 6.37 -8.05 -3.18
N LYS A 67 6.33 -9.22 -2.51
CA LYS A 67 7.05 -10.41 -2.99
C LYS A 67 6.50 -10.91 -4.32
N GLU A 68 5.18 -10.92 -4.47
CA GLU A 68 4.50 -11.33 -5.71
C GLU A 68 4.83 -10.40 -6.87
N VAL A 69 4.80 -9.08 -6.67
CA VAL A 69 5.22 -8.09 -7.67
C VAL A 69 6.65 -8.34 -8.11
N ASN A 70 7.58 -8.54 -7.18
CA ASN A 70 8.98 -8.82 -7.52
C ASN A 70 9.15 -10.14 -8.28
N LYS A 71 8.35 -11.17 -7.95
CA LYS A 71 8.37 -12.45 -8.65
C LYS A 71 7.87 -12.29 -10.10
N LEU A 72 6.76 -11.59 -10.28
CA LEU A 72 6.19 -11.33 -11.60
C LEU A 72 7.14 -10.49 -12.47
N GLN A 73 7.79 -9.46 -11.91
CA GLN A 73 8.80 -8.67 -12.63
C GLN A 73 9.97 -9.52 -13.11
N LYS A 74 10.48 -10.45 -12.29
CA LYS A 74 11.54 -11.38 -12.69
C LYS A 74 11.10 -12.31 -13.81
N GLN A 75 9.86 -12.79 -13.77
CA GLN A 75 9.31 -13.64 -14.84
C GLN A 75 9.18 -12.88 -16.16
N ILE A 76 8.71 -11.62 -16.12
CA ILE A 76 8.64 -10.75 -17.30
C ILE A 76 10.03 -10.56 -17.91
N ALA A 77 11.05 -10.27 -17.08
CA ALA A 77 12.43 -10.12 -17.53
C ALA A 77 12.95 -11.39 -18.22
N HIS A 78 12.80 -12.56 -17.57
CA HIS A 78 13.25 -13.84 -18.12
C HIS A 78 12.57 -14.18 -19.45
N LEU A 79 11.24 -14.10 -19.51
CA LEU A 79 10.47 -14.40 -20.72
C LEU A 79 10.83 -13.43 -21.85
N SER A 80 11.11 -12.17 -21.54
CA SER A 80 11.52 -11.18 -22.55
C SER A 80 12.90 -11.51 -23.14
N GLU A 81 13.84 -12.00 -22.34
CA GLU A 81 15.15 -12.45 -22.82
C GLU A 81 15.03 -13.73 -23.66
N GLU A 82 14.23 -14.70 -23.22
CA GLU A 82 14.00 -15.95 -23.94
C GLU A 82 13.38 -15.69 -25.30
N LYS A 83 12.35 -14.84 -25.36
CA LYS A 83 11.74 -14.40 -26.62
C LYS A 83 12.77 -13.78 -27.56
N LYS A 84 13.63 -12.88 -27.05
CA LYS A 84 14.70 -12.25 -27.84
C LYS A 84 15.71 -13.26 -28.38
N LYS A 85 16.08 -14.27 -27.60
CA LYS A 85 17.01 -15.34 -28.02
C LYS A 85 16.40 -16.24 -29.10
N LEU A 86 15.11 -16.58 -28.96
CA LEU A 86 14.37 -17.37 -29.95
C LEU A 86 14.21 -16.61 -31.27
N GLU A 87 13.89 -15.32 -31.23
CA GLU A 87 13.84 -14.45 -32.42
C GLU A 87 15.21 -14.35 -33.11
N LEU A 88 16.30 -14.25 -32.35
CA LEU A 88 17.66 -14.26 -32.90
C LEU A 88 17.98 -15.60 -33.58
N SER A 89 17.64 -16.71 -32.93
CA SER A 89 17.93 -18.06 -33.44
C SER A 89 17.12 -18.36 -34.70
N GLN A 90 15.84 -17.95 -34.76
CA GLN A 90 15.04 -18.08 -35.99
C GLN A 90 15.58 -17.24 -37.14
N LYS A 91 16.16 -16.06 -36.86
CA LYS A 91 16.78 -15.21 -37.88
C LYS A 91 18.12 -15.77 -38.40
N THR A 92 18.83 -16.56 -37.61
CA THR A 92 20.10 -17.21 -37.99
C THR A 92 19.89 -18.58 -38.66
N SER A 93 18.75 -19.26 -38.46
CA SER A 93 18.45 -20.57 -39.06
C SER A 93 17.69 -20.53 -40.39
N ALA A 94 17.36 -19.35 -40.92
CA ALA A 94 16.86 -19.25 -42.30
C ALA A 94 17.99 -19.65 -43.26
N PRO A 95 17.80 -20.66 -44.14
CA PRO A 95 18.81 -21.02 -45.12
C PRO A 95 19.12 -19.80 -45.99
N ASP A 96 20.41 -19.46 -46.14
CA ASP A 96 20.84 -18.52 -47.16
C ASP A 96 20.64 -19.17 -48.54
N ILE A 97 19.46 -18.96 -49.13
CA ILE A 97 19.09 -19.43 -50.47
C ILE A 97 19.79 -18.59 -51.56
N ASN A 98 20.58 -17.57 -51.20
CA ASN A 98 21.22 -16.65 -52.13
C ASN A 98 22.75 -16.68 -52.07
N ARG A 99 23.37 -17.80 -51.66
CA ARG A 99 24.81 -17.97 -51.84
C ARG A 99 25.08 -18.24 -53.33
N PRO A 100 25.73 -17.31 -54.07
CA PRO A 100 26.04 -17.57 -55.46
C PRO A 100 27.05 -18.71 -55.51
N GLU A 101 26.69 -19.78 -56.22
CA GLU A 101 27.58 -20.91 -56.47
C GLU A 101 28.74 -20.39 -57.31
N ASP A 102 29.91 -20.28 -56.69
CA ASP A 102 31.16 -19.93 -57.33
C ASP A 102 31.50 -21.04 -58.34
N LYS A 103 31.23 -20.77 -59.63
CA LYS A 103 31.55 -21.66 -60.73
C LYS A 103 32.97 -21.35 -61.20
N GLN A 104 33.83 -22.36 -60.99
CA GLN A 104 35.17 -22.53 -61.56
C GLN A 104 35.20 -22.35 -63.07
#